data_AF-A0A3A6GCE0-F1
#
_entry.id   AF-A0A3A6GCE0-F1
#
_cell.length_a   1.000
_cell.length_b   1.000
_cell.length_c   1.000
_cell.angle_alpha   90.00
_cell.angle_beta   90.00
_cell.angle_gamma   90.00
#
_symmetry.space_group_name_H-M   'P 1'
#
loop_
_entity.id
_entity.type
_entity.pdbx_description
1 polymer ?
#
loop_
_entity_poly.entity_id
_entity_poly.type
_entity_poly.pdbx_seq_one_letter_code
_entity_poly.pdbx_strand_id
1 'polypeptide(L)'
;MLRNDEDDSVRIAPLFDQGVSLLFSTYGNEKLLEETDVMRDFPVNNYIGSKSLEYNLSLIPKGYDLQIWKLKKEDQDYIFSGIKHVLSEGHRNKIWEMIWKRWCFFEQVRNQEK
;
A
#
# COMPACT_ATOMS: atom_id res chain seq x y z
N MET A 1 -12.17 4.56 13.79
CA MET A 1 -13.19 5.51 13.26
C MET A 1 -13.32 6.65 14.25
N LEU A 2 -13.63 7.84 13.75
CA LEU A 2 -13.97 8.98 14.60
C LEU A 2 -15.48 9.19 14.49
N ARG A 3 -16.16 9.22 15.63
CA ARG A 3 -17.58 9.57 15.71
C ARG A 3 -17.68 11.02 16.13
N ASN A 4 -18.57 11.76 15.48
CA ASN A 4 -19.02 13.05 15.96
C ASN A 4 -20.42 12.86 16.55
N ASP A 5 -20.56 13.08 17.85
CA ASP A 5 -21.83 12.85 18.56
C ASP A 5 -22.84 14.00 18.32
N GLU A 6 -22.38 15.18 17.88
CA GLU A 6 -23.25 16.34 17.64
C GLU A 6 -24.08 16.21 16.35
N ASP A 7 -23.54 15.57 15.32
CA ASP A 7 -24.20 15.36 14.02
C ASP A 7 -24.43 13.87 13.69
N ASP A 8 -24.18 12.98 14.65
CA ASP A 8 -24.23 11.52 14.53
C ASP A 8 -23.46 10.96 13.31
N SER A 9 -22.41 11.67 12.89
CA SER A 9 -21.59 11.25 11.75
C SER A 9 -20.43 10.36 12.18
N VAL A 10 -20.05 9.46 11.26
CA VAL A 10 -18.89 8.58 11.42
C VAL A 10 -17.95 8.82 10.24
N ARG A 11 -16.68 9.10 10.55
CA ARG A 11 -15.62 9.20 9.55
C ARG A 11 -14.49 8.22 9.84
N ILE A 12 -13.78 7.85 8.78
CA ILE A 12 -12.55 7.07 8.92
C ILE A 12 -11.53 7.92 9.70
N ALA A 13 -10.86 7.29 10.67
CA ALA A 13 -9.80 7.97 11.38
C ALA A 13 -8.62 8.18 10.41
N PRO A 14 -7.95 9.36 10.44
CA PRO A 14 -6.78 9.54 9.60
C PRO A 14 -5.73 8.46 9.90
N LEU A 15 -4.97 8.07 8.88
CA LEU A 15 -3.89 7.10 9.02
C LEU A 15 -2.68 7.81 9.63
N PHE A 16 -2.23 7.34 10.79
CA PHE A 16 -1.04 7.82 11.48
C PHE A 16 0.02 6.71 11.59
N ASP A 17 1.22 7.05 12.07
CA ASP A 17 2.31 6.12 12.44
C ASP A 17 2.78 5.16 11.33
N GLN A 18 2.85 5.65 10.09
CA GLN A 18 3.36 4.88 8.94
C GLN A 18 4.90 4.88 8.84
N GLY A 19 5.61 5.33 9.87
CA GLY A 19 7.07 5.45 9.87
C GLY A 19 7.82 4.12 9.82
N VAL A 20 7.14 3.02 10.18
CA VAL A 20 7.68 1.65 10.14
C VAL A 20 7.19 0.84 8.93
N SER A 21 6.59 1.51 7.94
CA SER A 21 6.04 0.87 6.74
C SER A 21 7.10 0.63 5.65
N LEU A 22 6.67 0.07 4.51
CA LEU A 22 7.49 -0.17 3.32
C LEU A 22 8.72 -1.05 3.63
N LEU A 23 9.92 -0.51 3.45
CA LEU A 23 11.21 -1.21 3.59
C LEU A 23 11.98 -0.71 4.81
N PHE A 24 11.30 -0.13 5.81
CA PHE A 24 11.94 0.36 7.03
C PHE A 24 12.85 -0.68 7.71
N SER A 25 12.43 -1.95 7.74
CA SER A 25 13.18 -3.04 8.38
C SER A 25 14.51 -3.38 7.71
N THR A 26 14.76 -2.90 6.48
CA THR A 26 16.00 -3.16 5.73
C THR A 26 17.06 -2.09 5.99
N TYR A 27 16.84 -1.18 6.95
CA TYR A 27 17.72 -0.06 7.23
C TYR A 27 19.18 -0.49 7.44
N GLY A 28 20.09 0.12 6.67
CA GLY A 28 21.53 -0.14 6.77
C GLY A 28 21.99 -1.50 6.21
N ASN A 29 21.11 -2.26 5.56
CA ASN A 29 21.44 -3.57 5.00
C ASN A 29 20.97 -3.69 3.53
N GLU A 30 21.87 -3.36 2.60
CA GLU A 30 21.59 -3.40 1.15
C GLU A 30 21.27 -4.81 0.65
N LYS A 31 21.93 -5.84 1.19
CA LYS A 31 21.64 -7.22 0.82
C LYS A 31 20.20 -7.62 1.19
N LEU A 32 19.76 -7.25 2.39
CA LEU A 32 18.39 -7.50 2.84
C LEU A 32 17.38 -6.72 2.00
N LEU A 33 17.70 -5.48 1.60
CA LEU A 33 16.88 -4.69 0.68
C LEU A 33 16.67 -5.43 -0.66
N GLU A 34 17.75 -5.94 -1.26
CA GLU A 34 17.71 -6.65 -2.54
C GLU A 34 16.89 -7.94 -2.45
N GLU A 35 17.14 -8.74 -1.41
CA GLU A 35 16.50 -10.04 -1.16
C GLU A 35 15.03 -9.93 -0.71
N THR A 36 14.57 -8.72 -0.34
CA THR A 36 13.20 -8.53 0.12
C THR A 36 12.18 -8.86 -0.97
N ASP A 37 11.31 -9.82 -0.65
CA ASP A 37 10.12 -10.10 -1.44
C ASP A 37 9.06 -9.01 -1.20
N VAL A 38 8.93 -8.13 -2.19
CA VAL A 38 8.00 -7.01 -2.14
C VAL A 38 6.54 -7.41 -2.24
N MET A 39 6.26 -8.63 -2.73
CA MET A 39 4.92 -9.20 -2.87
C MET A 39 4.55 -10.13 -1.71
N ARG A 40 5.43 -10.28 -0.71
CA ARG A 40 5.12 -11.11 0.45
C ARG A 40 3.85 -10.62 1.13
N ASP A 41 2.87 -11.52 1.27
CA ASP A 41 1.69 -11.30 2.09
C ASP A 41 2.01 -11.60 3.55
N PHE A 42 1.45 -10.77 4.44
CA PHE A 42 1.68 -10.87 5.88
C PHE A 42 0.35 -10.96 6.60
N PRO A 43 0.27 -11.72 7.71
CA PRO A 43 -0.89 -11.69 8.58
C PRO A 43 -1.11 -10.27 9.10
N VAL A 44 -2.19 -9.64 8.67
CA VAL A 44 -2.58 -8.32 9.13
C VAL A 44 -3.74 -8.42 10.10
N ASN A 45 -3.76 -7.49 11.06
CA ASN A 45 -4.85 -7.35 11.99
C ASN A 45 -5.88 -6.39 11.38
N ASN A 46 -6.66 -6.88 10.42
CA ASN A 46 -7.79 -6.15 9.87
C ASN A 46 -9.10 -6.81 10.30
N TYR A 47 -10.17 -6.02 10.36
CA TYR A 47 -11.50 -6.48 10.79
C TYR A 47 -12.40 -6.79 9.58
N ILE A 48 -11.81 -7.10 8.43
CA ILE A 48 -12.51 -7.32 7.16
C ILE A 48 -12.03 -8.68 6.63
N GLY A 49 -12.92 -9.65 6.48
CA GLY A 49 -12.59 -10.92 5.83
C GLY A 49 -11.57 -11.77 6.59
N SER A 50 -10.38 -11.94 6.03
CA SER A 50 -9.29 -12.78 6.54
C SER A 50 -8.07 -11.97 6.97
N LYS A 51 -7.06 -12.61 7.56
CA LYS A 51 -5.78 -11.97 7.90
C LYS A 51 -4.86 -11.71 6.70
N SER A 52 -5.29 -12.00 5.46
CA SER A 52 -4.53 -11.75 4.24
C SER A 52 -5.03 -10.48 3.56
N LEU A 53 -4.14 -9.51 3.31
CA LEU A 53 -4.51 -8.29 2.59
C LEU A 53 -4.91 -8.60 1.15
N GLU A 54 -4.14 -9.48 0.50
CA GLU A 54 -4.38 -9.85 -0.90
C GLU A 54 -5.74 -10.52 -1.08
N TYR A 55 -6.08 -11.45 -0.19
CA TYR A 55 -7.42 -12.04 -0.18
C TYR A 55 -8.50 -10.99 0.04
N ASN A 56 -8.30 -10.06 0.97
CA ASN A 56 -9.30 -9.04 1.26
C ASN A 56 -9.55 -8.07 0.11
N LEU A 57 -8.53 -7.78 -0.71
CA LEU A 57 -8.71 -6.99 -1.94
C LEU A 57 -9.65 -7.70 -2.93
N SER A 58 -9.63 -9.04 -2.99
CA SER A 58 -10.59 -9.81 -3.79
C SER A 58 -12.04 -9.71 -3.25
N LEU A 59 -12.24 -9.24 -2.01
CA LEU A 59 -13.58 -9.06 -1.44
C LEU A 59 -14.29 -7.80 -1.94
N ILE A 60 -13.57 -6.90 -2.61
CA ILE A 60 -14.14 -5.69 -3.20
C ILE A 60 -15.13 -6.10 -4.31
N PRO A 61 -16.40 -5.66 -4.26
CA PRO A 61 -17.37 -6.01 -5.29
C PRO A 61 -16.94 -5.52 -6.67
N LYS A 62 -17.19 -6.32 -7.70
CA LYS A 62 -16.94 -5.95 -9.10
C LYS A 62 -17.68 -4.66 -9.43
N GLY A 63 -16.97 -3.70 -10.02
CA GLY A 63 -17.53 -2.39 -10.38
C GLY A 63 -17.71 -1.42 -9.21
N TYR A 64 -17.29 -1.78 -7.99
CA TYR A 64 -17.27 -0.83 -6.88
C TYR A 64 -16.22 0.27 -7.13
N ASP A 65 -16.67 1.53 -7.12
CA ASP A 65 -15.80 2.67 -7.25
C ASP A 65 -15.15 3.00 -5.90
N LEU A 66 -13.86 2.66 -5.77
CA LEU A 66 -13.06 2.98 -4.59
C LEU A 66 -12.67 4.46 -4.50
N GLN A 67 -12.99 5.27 -5.53
CA GLN A 67 -12.65 6.69 -5.61
C GLN A 67 -11.14 6.94 -5.48
N ILE A 68 -10.33 6.00 -5.97
CA ILE A 68 -8.86 6.10 -6.00
C ILE A 68 -8.37 6.45 -7.40
N TRP A 69 -7.37 7.32 -7.47
CA TRP A 69 -6.71 7.66 -8.72
C TRP A 69 -5.88 6.48 -9.23
N LYS A 70 -5.90 6.27 -10.55
CA LYS A 70 -5.09 5.23 -11.18
C LYS A 70 -3.61 5.59 -11.09
N LEU A 71 -2.82 4.72 -10.47
CA LEU A 71 -1.36 4.84 -10.47
C LEU A 71 -0.80 4.58 -11.87
N LYS A 72 0.08 5.46 -12.33
CA LYS A 72 0.81 5.36 -13.59
C LYS A 72 2.30 5.20 -13.31
N LYS A 73 3.06 4.74 -14.31
CA LYS A 73 4.50 4.52 -14.13
C LYS A 73 5.25 5.83 -13.87
N GLU A 74 4.77 6.90 -14.48
CA GLU A 74 5.34 8.24 -14.42
C GLU A 74 5.14 8.90 -13.05
N ASP A 75 4.17 8.42 -12.26
CA ASP A 75 3.90 8.92 -10.90
C ASP A 75 5.07 8.63 -9.95
N GLN A 76 6.00 7.74 -10.32
CA GLN A 76 7.24 7.49 -9.58
C GLN A 76 7.98 8.80 -9.28
N ASP A 77 8.14 9.68 -10.27
CA ASP A 77 8.89 10.93 -10.07
C ASP A 77 8.19 11.88 -9.10
N TYR A 78 6.86 11.89 -9.12
CA TYR A 78 6.06 12.66 -8.17
C TYR A 78 6.18 12.09 -6.75
N ILE A 79 6.01 10.77 -6.59
CA ILE A 79 6.07 10.08 -5.29
C ILE A 79 7.43 10.27 -4.60
N PHE A 80 8.53 10.23 -5.36
CA PHE A 80 9.87 10.39 -4.82
C PHE A 80 10.41 11.83 -4.91
N SER A 81 9.56 12.80 -5.26
CA SER A 81 9.94 14.21 -5.27
C SER A 81 10.33 14.67 -3.86
N GLY A 82 11.40 15.47 -3.77
CA GLY A 82 11.90 16.00 -2.49
C GLY A 82 12.67 15.01 -1.61
N ILE A 83 12.62 13.69 -1.86
CA ILE A 83 13.32 12.67 -1.05
C ILE A 83 14.50 12.00 -1.75
N LYS A 84 14.85 12.46 -2.97
CA LYS A 84 15.96 11.93 -3.76
C LYS A 84 17.34 12.04 -3.08
N HIS A 85 17.50 12.99 -2.15
CA HIS A 85 18.73 13.17 -1.37
C HIS A 85 18.68 12.50 0.01
N VAL A 86 17.51 11.99 0.42
CA VAL A 86 17.29 11.35 1.72
C VAL A 86 17.41 9.83 1.61
N LEU A 87 16.85 9.24 0.55
CA LEU A 87 16.92 7.81 0.27
C LEU A 87 17.92 7.52 -0.83
N SER A 88 18.63 6.39 -0.78
CA SER A 88 19.47 5.94 -1.91
C SER A 88 18.61 5.56 -3.12
N GLU A 89 19.21 5.55 -4.31
CA GLU A 89 18.52 5.13 -5.53
C GLU A 89 18.00 3.68 -5.43
N GLY A 90 18.81 2.76 -4.90
CA GLY A 90 18.40 1.37 -4.65
C GLY A 90 17.15 1.27 -3.77
N HIS A 91 17.09 2.03 -2.68
CA HIS A 91 15.90 2.06 -1.81
C HIS A 91 14.68 2.57 -2.54
N ARG A 92 14.80 3.68 -3.29
CA ARG A 92 13.67 4.22 -4.07
C ARG A 92 13.17 3.24 -5.12
N ASN A 93 14.08 2.59 -5.83
CA ASN A 93 13.74 1.60 -6.86
C ASN A 93 13.03 0.39 -6.24
N LYS A 94 13.48 -0.09 -5.08
CA LYS A 94 12.84 -1.23 -4.39
C LYS A 94 11.47 -0.86 -3.81
N ILE A 95 11.32 0.34 -3.24
CA ILE A 95 10.01 0.85 -2.79
C ILE A 95 9.06 0.98 -3.99
N TRP A 96 9.56 1.52 -5.11
CA TRP A 96 8.77 1.62 -6.32
C TRP A 96 8.34 0.26 -6.85
N GLU A 97 9.26 -0.71 -6.88
CA GLU A 97 8.95 -2.10 -7.24
C GLU A 97 7.80 -2.66 -6.39
N MET A 98 7.83 -2.42 -5.08
CA MET A 98 6.76 -2.81 -4.15
C MET A 98 5.42 -2.17 -4.49
N ILE A 99 5.38 -0.84 -4.63
CA ILE A 99 4.14 -0.10 -4.90
C ILE A 99 3.57 -0.53 -6.26
N TRP A 100 4.40 -0.56 -7.29
CA TRP A 100 3.96 -0.87 -8.66
C TRP A 100 3.47 -2.30 -8.81
N LYS A 101 4.20 -3.30 -8.29
CA LYS A 101 3.75 -4.70 -8.36
C LYS A 101 2.46 -4.93 -7.60
N ARG A 102 2.32 -4.36 -6.39
CA ARG A 102 1.10 -4.45 -5.60
C ARG A 102 -0.08 -3.74 -6.27
N TRP A 103 0.14 -2.60 -6.92
CA TRP A 103 -0.88 -1.93 -7.73
C TRP A 103 -1.34 -2.79 -8.91
N CYS A 104 -0.41 -3.39 -9.67
CA CYS A 104 -0.74 -4.30 -10.76
C CYS A 104 -1.57 -5.50 -10.28
N PHE A 105 -1.19 -6.11 -9.14
CA PHE A 105 -1.95 -7.19 -8.52
C PHE A 105 -3.37 -6.73 -8.15
N PHE A 106 -3.49 -5.57 -7.49
CA PHE A 106 -4.77 -4.98 -7.14
C PHE A 106 -5.68 -4.79 -8.38
N GLU A 107 -5.17 -4.22 -9.47
CA GLU A 107 -5.93 -4.03 -10.71
C GLU A 107 -6.36 -5.36 -11.34
N GLN A 108 -5.59 -6.44 -11.14
CA GLN A 108 -5.97 -7.79 -11.59
C GLN A 108 -7.13 -8.37 -10.77
N VAL A 109 -7.16 -8.17 -9.45
CA VAL A 109 -8.16 -8.82 -8.58
C VAL A 109 -9.45 -8.02 -8.41
N ARG A 110 -9.42 -6.69 -8.51
CA ARG A 110 -10.58 -5.81 -8.24
C ARG A 110 -11.77 -5.98 -9.18
N ASN A 111 -11.60 -6.66 -10.32
CA ASN A 111 -12.61 -6.81 -11.37
C ASN A 111 -12.86 -8.27 -11.76
N GLN A 112 -12.34 -9.24 -11.00
CA GLN A 112 -12.59 -10.66 -11.26
C GLN A 112 -14.01 -11.05 -10.86
N GLU A 113 -14.63 -11.93 -11.65
CA GLU A 113 -15.85 -12.63 -11.25
C GLU A 113 -15.45 -13.72 -10.24
N LYS A 114 -16.23 -13.84 -9.16
CA LYS A 114 -16.05 -14.89 -8.16
C LYS A 114 -16.87 -16.13 -8.49
#